data_AF-T0NGF0-F1
#
_entry.id   AF-T0NGF0-F1
#
_cell.length_a   1.000
_cell.length_b   1.000
_cell.length_c   1.000
_cell.angle_alpha   90.00
_cell.angle_beta   90.00
_cell.angle_gamma   90.00
#
_symmetry.space_group_name_H-M   'P 1'
#
loop_
_entity.id
_entity.type
_entity.pdbx_description
1 polymer ?
#
loop_
_entity_poly.entity_id
_entity_poly.type
_entity_poly.pdbx_seq_one_letter_code
_entity_poly.pdbx_strand_id
1 'polypeptide(L)'
;MFDSYMDILIIAVVALIIFGGTKKIPEMARNLGKASGEFKRGQMEIENELRNGTKATQNTNKDQINYMKIAEDLNIDIKDKTIDQIIGEINAKLGKSTTREATENVVEAKQN
;
A
#
# COMPACT_ATOMS: atom_id res chain seq x y z
N MET A 1 -19.94 -48.27 -11.98
CA MET A 1 -20.01 -47.81 -13.40
C MET A 1 -19.72 -46.30 -13.54
N PHE A 2 -19.52 -45.57 -12.44
CA PHE A 2 -19.12 -44.15 -12.46
C PHE A 2 -18.01 -43.86 -11.42
N ASP A 3 -17.19 -44.87 -11.13
CA ASP A 3 -16.24 -44.83 -10.02
C ASP A 3 -14.94 -44.09 -10.39
N SER A 4 -14.75 -43.77 -11.67
CA SER A 4 -13.59 -43.05 -12.18
C SER A 4 -13.86 -41.56 -12.35
N TYR A 5 -12.87 -40.73 -12.01
CA TYR A 5 -12.90 -39.29 -12.26
C TYR A 5 -13.13 -38.95 -13.75
N MET A 6 -12.64 -39.82 -14.66
CA MET A 6 -12.84 -39.64 -16.09
C MET A 6 -14.31 -39.80 -16.48
N ASP A 7 -15.06 -40.70 -15.83
CA ASP A 7 -16.49 -40.91 -16.11
C ASP A 7 -17.29 -39.66 -15.74
N ILE A 8 -16.99 -39.07 -14.57
CA ILE A 8 -17.61 -37.82 -14.11
C ILE A 8 -17.31 -36.67 -15.06
N LEU A 9 -16.07 -36.56 -15.54
CA LEU A 9 -15.68 -35.54 -16.53
C LEU A 9 -16.46 -35.68 -17.84
N ILE A 10 -16.62 -36.91 -18.35
CA ILE A 10 -17.38 -37.18 -19.57
C ILE A 10 -18.84 -36.77 -19.40
N ILE A 11 -19.48 -37.15 -18.29
CA ILE A 11 -20.88 -36.77 -18.00
C ILE A 11 -21.04 -35.25 -17.90
N ALA A 12 -20.10 -34.57 -17.24
CA ALA A 12 -20.11 -33.12 -17.13
C ALA A 12 -20.01 -32.44 -18.50
N VAL A 13 -19.14 -32.92 -19.39
CA VAL A 13 -19.00 -32.39 -20.76
C VAL A 13 -20.29 -32.64 -21.56
N VAL A 14 -20.88 -33.83 -21.48
CA VAL A 14 -22.14 -34.14 -22.17
C VAL A 14 -23.27 -33.25 -21.67
N ALA A 15 -23.39 -33.07 -20.35
CA ALA A 15 -24.36 -32.16 -19.75
C ALA A 15 -24.16 -30.71 -20.23
N LEU A 16 -22.91 -30.22 -20.23
CA LEU A 16 -22.58 -28.88 -20.75
C LEU A 16 -22.93 -28.70 -22.23
N ILE A 17 -22.84 -29.74 -23.05
CA ILE A 17 -23.25 -29.65 -24.46
C ILE A 17 -24.77 -29.63 -24.61
N ILE A 18 -25.50 -30.41 -23.80
CA ILE A 18 -26.98 -30.46 -23.84
C ILE A 18 -27.56 -29.14 -23.33
N PHE A 19 -27.11 -28.66 -22.17
CA PHE A 19 -27.62 -27.42 -21.56
C PHE A 19 -26.98 -26.17 -22.16
N GLY A 20 -25.68 -26.23 -22.43
CA GLY A 20 -24.88 -25.10 -22.84
C GLY A 20 -24.69 -24.98 -24.34
N GLY A 21 -25.05 -25.97 -25.17
CA GLY A 21 -24.96 -25.93 -26.63
C GLY A 21 -23.54 -25.79 -27.19
N THR A 22 -23.24 -26.44 -28.32
CA THR A 22 -21.89 -26.39 -28.93
C THR A 22 -21.44 -24.99 -29.35
N LYS A 23 -22.38 -24.06 -29.60
CA LYS A 23 -22.10 -22.67 -30.03
C LYS A 23 -22.03 -21.67 -28.87
N LYS A 24 -22.74 -21.93 -27.79
CA LYS A 24 -22.93 -20.99 -26.67
C LYS A 24 -21.74 -20.99 -25.72
N ILE A 25 -21.13 -22.16 -25.45
CA ILE A 25 -19.89 -22.24 -24.64
C ILE A 25 -18.73 -21.40 -25.26
N PRO A 26 -18.40 -21.55 -26.56
CA PRO A 26 -17.36 -20.72 -27.19
C PRO A 26 -17.70 -19.22 -27.25
N GLU A 27 -18.97 -18.89 -27.51
CA GLU A 27 -19.44 -17.51 -27.58
C GLU A 27 -19.35 -16.80 -26.22
N MET A 28 -19.78 -17.49 -25.15
CA MET A 28 -19.65 -17.00 -23.78
C MET A 28 -18.19 -16.82 -23.38
N ALA A 29 -17.31 -17.79 -23.68
CA ALA A 29 -15.88 -17.66 -23.42
C ALA A 29 -15.27 -16.45 -24.15
N ARG A 30 -15.65 -16.21 -25.41
CA ARG A 30 -15.19 -15.07 -26.20
C ARG A 30 -15.67 -13.74 -25.62
N ASN A 31 -16.93 -13.65 -25.23
CA ASN A 31 -17.52 -12.43 -24.66
C ASN A 31 -16.98 -12.15 -23.26
N LEU A 32 -16.83 -13.18 -22.43
CA LEU A 32 -16.24 -13.09 -21.09
C LEU A 32 -14.76 -12.72 -21.17
N GLY A 33 -14.02 -13.27 -22.13
CA GLY A 33 -12.63 -12.91 -22.40
C GLY A 33 -12.48 -11.45 -22.83
N LYS A 34 -13.36 -10.95 -23.70
CA LYS A 34 -13.40 -9.53 -24.06
C LYS A 34 -13.72 -8.65 -22.84
N ALA A 35 -14.78 -8.99 -22.09
CA ALA A 35 -15.18 -8.22 -20.91
C ALA A 35 -14.07 -8.19 -19.84
N SER A 36 -13.43 -9.33 -19.57
CA SER A 36 -12.29 -9.42 -18.65
C SER A 36 -11.08 -8.61 -19.14
N GLY A 37 -10.81 -8.64 -20.44
CA GLY A 37 -9.75 -7.86 -21.07
C GLY A 37 -9.96 -6.34 -20.94
N GLU A 38 -11.15 -5.86 -21.29
CA GLU A 38 -11.50 -4.44 -21.14
C GLU A 38 -11.58 -4.01 -19.67
N PHE A 39 -12.09 -4.87 -18.79
CA PHE A 39 -12.11 -4.61 -17.34
C PHE A 39 -10.69 -4.47 -16.78
N LYS A 40 -9.76 -5.35 -17.17
CA LYS A 40 -8.36 -5.26 -16.75
C LYS A 40 -7.69 -3.99 -17.30
N ARG A 41 -7.98 -3.59 -18.54
CA ARG A 41 -7.50 -2.33 -19.13
C ARG A 41 -8.03 -1.11 -18.36
N GLY A 42 -9.33 -1.07 -18.10
CA GLY A 42 -9.94 0.01 -17.31
C GLY A 42 -9.37 0.08 -15.89
N GLN A 43 -9.14 -1.06 -15.23
CA GLN A 43 -8.46 -1.07 -13.92
C GLN A 43 -7.04 -0.49 -13.99
N MET A 44 -6.25 -0.83 -15.02
CA MET A 44 -4.90 -0.28 -15.20
C MET A 44 -4.92 1.23 -15.48
N GLU A 45 -5.90 1.70 -16.25
CA GLU A 45 -6.09 3.12 -16.51
C GLU A 45 -6.46 3.89 -15.24
N ILE A 46 -7.42 3.37 -14.45
CA ILE A 46 -7.80 3.92 -13.15
C ILE A 46 -6.63 3.94 -12.18
N GLU A 47 -5.84 2.84 -12.10
CA GLU A 47 -4.65 2.81 -11.25
C GLU A 47 -3.63 3.87 -11.68
N ASN A 48 -3.41 4.02 -12.98
CA ASN A 48 -2.50 5.03 -13.51
C ASN A 48 -3.00 6.45 -13.25
N GLU A 49 -4.31 6.70 -13.39
CA GLU A 49 -4.94 7.97 -13.03
C GLU A 49 -4.84 8.27 -11.53
N LEU A 50 -5.08 7.29 -10.66
CA LEU A 50 -4.91 7.45 -9.21
C LEU A 50 -3.45 7.71 -8.85
N ARG A 51 -2.50 6.98 -9.44
CA ARG A 51 -1.05 7.20 -9.22
C ARG A 51 -0.61 8.56 -9.74
N ASN A 52 -1.11 9.00 -10.89
CA ASN A 52 -0.73 10.29 -11.47
C ASN A 52 -1.44 11.46 -10.78
N GLY A 53 -2.69 11.31 -10.36
CA GLY A 53 -3.44 12.29 -9.56
C GLY A 53 -2.89 12.43 -8.14
N THR A 54 -2.43 11.33 -7.54
CA THR A 54 -1.69 11.40 -6.27
C THR A 54 -0.27 11.94 -6.45
N LYS A 55 0.43 11.68 -7.56
CA LYS A 55 1.71 12.35 -7.88
C LYS A 55 1.55 13.85 -8.09
N ALA A 56 0.46 14.30 -8.71
CA ALA A 56 0.15 15.72 -8.85
C ALA A 56 -0.09 16.41 -7.48
N THR A 57 -0.58 15.67 -6.48
CA THR A 57 -0.77 16.15 -5.10
C THR A 57 0.46 15.91 -4.20
N GLN A 58 1.32 14.93 -4.51
CA GLN A 58 2.48 14.55 -3.69
C GLN A 58 3.84 15.06 -4.21
N ASN A 59 3.85 15.83 -5.29
CA ASN A 59 5.05 16.55 -5.76
C ASN A 59 5.47 17.73 -4.87
N THR A 60 4.96 17.83 -3.64
CA THR A 60 5.45 18.83 -2.69
C THR A 60 6.40 18.28 -1.62
N ASN A 61 6.36 17.03 -1.11
CA ASN A 61 7.18 16.75 0.10
C ASN A 61 7.44 15.30 0.53
N LYS A 62 7.43 14.27 -0.33
CA LYS A 62 7.69 12.89 0.15
C LYS A 62 8.93 12.15 -0.33
N ASP A 63 9.59 12.57 -1.40
CA ASP A 63 10.72 11.79 -1.92
C ASP A 63 12.10 12.28 -1.48
N GLN A 64 12.21 13.37 -0.69
CA GLN A 64 13.50 13.85 -0.17
C GLN A 64 13.37 14.47 1.21
N ILE A 65 12.95 13.71 2.22
CA ILE A 65 13.23 14.11 3.60
C ILE A 65 14.74 13.96 3.82
N ASN A 66 15.48 15.04 3.58
CA ASN A 66 16.92 15.09 3.80
C ASN A 66 17.18 15.24 5.31
N TYR A 67 17.35 14.11 5.98
CA TYR A 67 17.60 14.02 7.42
C TYR A 67 18.82 14.84 7.86
N MET A 68 19.79 15.10 6.97
CA MET A 68 20.95 15.93 7.28
C MET A 68 20.56 17.40 7.47
N LYS A 69 19.61 17.90 6.68
CA LYS A 69 19.12 19.29 6.79
C LYS A 69 18.31 19.51 8.08
N ILE A 70 17.50 18.51 8.43
CA ILE A 70 16.74 18.52 9.70
C ILE A 70 17.69 18.43 10.90
N ALA A 71 18.77 17.64 10.80
CA ALA A 71 19.79 17.56 11.84
C ALA A 71 20.57 18.88 12.00
N GLU A 72 20.89 19.56 10.90
CA GLU A 72 21.51 20.88 10.88
C GLU A 72 20.65 21.94 11.57
N ASP A 73 19.35 22.02 11.21
CA ASP A 73 18.39 22.94 11.83
C ASP A 73 18.19 22.68 13.33
N LEU A 74 18.32 21.43 13.76
CA LEU A 74 18.21 21.01 15.16
C LEU A 74 19.55 21.07 15.93
N ASN A 75 20.58 21.64 15.31
CA ASN A 75 21.95 21.74 15.82
C ASN A 75 22.45 20.40 16.39
N ILE A 76 22.19 19.32 15.65
CA ILE A 76 22.63 17.97 15.97
C ILE A 76 24.00 17.77 15.30
N ASP A 77 24.99 17.35 16.07
CA ASP A 77 26.29 17.01 15.51
C ASP A 77 26.16 15.77 14.63
N ILE A 78 26.34 15.97 13.33
CA ILE A 78 26.26 14.97 12.27
C ILE A 78 27.61 14.31 11.98
N LYS A 79 28.71 14.83 12.54
CA LYS A 79 30.04 14.29 12.29
C LYS A 79 30.18 12.95 13.01
N ASP A 80 30.56 11.94 12.27
CA ASP A 80 30.79 10.56 12.73
C ASP A 80 29.55 9.77 13.21
N LYS A 81 28.32 10.23 12.90
CA LYS A 81 27.08 9.51 13.23
C LYS A 81 26.45 8.81 12.03
N THR A 82 25.86 7.63 12.27
CA THR A 82 25.09 6.92 11.23
C THR A 82 23.72 7.54 11.04
N ILE A 83 23.11 7.27 9.88
CA ILE A 83 21.75 7.74 9.55
C ILE A 83 20.74 7.32 10.64
N ASP A 84 20.86 6.10 11.16
CA ASP A 84 19.99 5.58 12.22
C ASP A 84 20.15 6.32 13.56
N GLN A 85 21.39 6.71 13.91
CA GLN A 85 21.66 7.50 15.12
C GLN A 85 21.13 8.93 14.98
N ILE A 86 21.27 9.53 13.81
CA ILE A 86 20.73 10.87 13.50
C ILE A 86 19.20 10.85 13.60
N ILE A 87 18.53 9.85 13.02
CA ILE A 87 17.08 9.68 13.11
C ILE A 87 16.63 9.47 14.56
N GLY A 88 17.36 8.66 15.32
CA GLY A 88 17.11 8.43 16.75
C GLY A 88 17.22 9.72 17.57
N GLU A 89 18.23 10.55 17.32
CA GLU A 89 18.43 11.83 18.00
C GLU A 89 17.42 12.91 17.60
N ILE A 90 17.04 12.98 16.32
CA ILE A 90 15.96 13.84 15.84
C ILE A 90 14.66 13.51 16.57
N ASN A 91 14.27 12.23 16.60
CA ASN A 91 13.07 11.78 17.30
C ASN A 91 13.17 11.99 18.82
N ALA A 92 14.36 11.83 19.40
CA ALA A 92 14.57 12.11 20.83
C ALA A 92 14.44 13.59 21.16
N LYS A 93 14.95 14.51 20.33
CA LYS A 93 14.83 15.97 20.52
C LYS A 93 13.42 16.48 20.25
N LEU A 94 12.74 15.92 19.26
CA LEU A 94 11.33 16.22 18.96
C LEU A 94 10.37 15.61 20.00
N GLY A 95 10.68 14.44 20.55
CA GLY A 95 9.86 13.76 21.56
C GLY A 95 10.11 14.23 23.00
N LYS A 96 11.31 14.74 23.34
CA LYS A 96 11.65 15.13 24.72
C LYS A 96 11.40 16.60 25.07
N SER A 97 11.11 17.47 24.11
CA SER A 97 10.86 18.90 24.36
C SER A 97 9.46 19.19 24.93
N THR A 98 8.57 18.19 25.08
CA THR A 98 7.22 18.40 25.63
C THR A 98 7.02 17.92 27.09
N THR A 99 7.94 17.20 27.73
CA THR A 99 7.60 16.53 29.01
C THR A 99 8.56 16.73 30.18
N ARG A 100 9.66 17.50 30.08
CA ARG A 100 10.58 17.67 31.23
C ARG A 100 10.55 19.03 31.92
N GLU A 101 9.99 20.08 31.33
CA GLU A 101 9.92 21.39 32.00
C GLU A 101 8.68 21.58 32.90
N ALA A 102 7.63 20.78 32.70
CA ALA A 102 6.39 20.90 33.49
C ALA A 102 6.44 20.20 34.85
N THR A 103 7.36 19.26 35.07
CA THR A 103 7.43 18.47 36.32
C THR A 103 8.31 19.09 37.40
N GLU A 104 9.19 20.05 37.07
CA GLU A 104 10.06 20.71 38.05
C GLU A 104 9.37 21.92 38.70
N ASN A 105 8.57 22.69 37.96
CA ASN A 105 7.87 23.87 38.49
C ASN A 105 6.61 23.56 39.33
N VAL A 106 6.10 22.33 39.31
CA VAL A 106 4.90 21.96 40.12
C VAL A 106 5.27 21.52 41.54
N VAL A 107 6.52 21.09 41.77
CA VAL A 107 6.96 20.64 43.10
C VAL A 107 7.31 21.84 43.99
N GLU A 108 7.82 22.94 43.43
CA GLU A 108 8.18 24.14 44.19
C GLU A 108 6.95 24.98 44.58
N ALA A 109 5.88 24.99 43.78
CA ALA A 109 4.63 25.71 44.07
C ALA A 109 3.73 25.04 45.15
N LYS A 110 4.09 23.85 45.66
CA LYS A 110 3.34 23.12 46.70
C LYS A 110 3.94 23.25 48.10
N GLN A 111 5.08 23.93 48.27
CA GLN A 111 5.78 24.05 49.55
C GLN A 111 5.89 25.49 50.10
N ASN A 112 5.16 26.45 49.52
CA ASN A 112 5.05 27.81 50.06
C ASN A 112 3.59 28.22 50.27
#